data_AF-A0A527J5R0-F1
#
_entry.id   AF-A0A527J5R0-F1
#
_cell.length_a   1.000
_cell.length_b   1.000
_cell.length_c   1.000
_cell.angle_alpha   90.00
_cell.angle_beta   90.00
_cell.angle_gamma   90.00
#
_symmetry.space_group_name_H-M   'P 1'
#
loop_
_entity.id
_entity.type
_entity.pdbx_description
1 polymer ?
#
loop_
_entity_poly.entity_id
_entity_poly.type
_entity_poly.pdbx_seq_one_letter_code
_entity_poly.pdbx_strand_id
1 'polypeptide(L)'
;LVANFLKAPAISGTIKADTVTSGATVISGIGVDLKRDGDWTGFSGGASVKDIPLKAAGRVRIANGTTTVELTSGEATMRGIKAAIAQASTITIAKGVTSLDRLVLNLGGGTATVTAKAGQALDLNATLARVPISIANSFSPGLDAADSISGTVKVTGAPANPAVAFKIDTQGVQTSQTRGAGFGGMGVSSSGTCAGNRLTFDANMSDAAGLGLKGGGTMMTSGAPTLDLNFFGKVPFAFLTRTLAAQGLSLSGTADVNLKVRGPATSPVITGTVRTSGARLIDARSGLAINDITADVAIGGGVARINRLTGNLSTRG
;
A
#
# COMPACT_ATOMS: atom_id res chain seq x y z
N LEU A 1 5.81 -51.01 28.50
CA LEU A 1 5.90 -49.54 28.62
C LEU A 1 4.48 -48.97 28.50
N VAL A 2 3.92 -48.42 29.57
CA VAL A 2 2.65 -47.66 29.50
C VAL A 2 3.02 -46.24 29.08
N ALA A 3 2.68 -45.84 27.85
CA ALA A 3 2.88 -44.48 27.40
C ALA A 3 2.06 -43.54 28.30
N ASN A 4 2.74 -42.61 28.98
CA ASN A 4 2.08 -41.62 29.82
C ASN A 4 1.51 -40.51 28.93
N PHE A 5 0.29 -40.73 28.45
CA PHE A 5 -0.43 -39.85 27.52
C PHE A 5 -0.80 -38.47 28.11
N LEU A 6 -0.54 -38.21 29.39
CA LEU A 6 -0.74 -36.92 30.05
C LEU A 6 0.45 -35.95 29.90
N LYS A 7 1.63 -36.43 29.46
CA LYS A 7 2.82 -35.58 29.29
C LYS A 7 2.88 -34.82 27.95
N ALA A 8 2.19 -35.30 26.92
CA ALA A 8 2.08 -34.67 25.60
C ALA A 8 0.71 -35.06 24.99
N PRO A 9 -0.32 -34.20 25.11
CA PRO A 9 -1.64 -34.51 24.59
C PRO A 9 -1.60 -34.54 23.06
N ALA A 10 -2.02 -35.66 22.47
CA ALA A 10 -2.28 -35.74 21.04
C ALA A 10 -3.72 -36.22 20.80
N ILE A 11 -4.44 -35.47 19.97
CA ILE A 11 -5.90 -35.49 19.89
C ILE A 11 -6.30 -35.98 18.49
N SER A 12 -7.37 -36.76 18.42
CA SER A 12 -8.06 -37.08 17.17
C SER A 12 -9.54 -36.70 17.31
N GLY A 13 -10.17 -36.24 16.23
CA GLY A 13 -11.59 -35.89 16.22
C GLY A 13 -11.88 -34.69 15.33
N THR A 14 -13.05 -34.09 15.50
CA THR A 14 -13.46 -32.89 14.77
C THR A 14 -13.89 -31.81 15.75
N ILE A 15 -13.39 -30.60 15.56
CA ILE A 15 -13.87 -29.41 16.26
C ILE A 15 -14.86 -28.70 15.35
N LYS A 16 -16.08 -28.50 15.84
CA LYS A 16 -17.06 -27.58 15.25
C LYS A 16 -17.47 -26.57 16.31
N ALA A 17 -17.37 -25.29 15.98
CA ALA A 17 -17.82 -24.22 16.85
C ALA A 17 -18.34 -23.05 16.01
N ASP A 18 -19.52 -22.54 16.38
CA ASP A 18 -20.12 -21.43 15.64
C ASP A 18 -19.33 -20.14 15.85
N THR A 19 -18.95 -19.86 17.10
CA THR A 19 -18.15 -18.68 17.47
C THR A 19 -17.21 -18.94 18.66
N VAL A 20 -16.03 -18.35 18.61
CA VAL A 20 -15.07 -18.23 19.72
C VAL A 20 -14.64 -16.77 19.84
N THR A 21 -14.69 -16.22 21.05
CA THR A 21 -14.28 -14.85 21.32
C THR A 21 -12.99 -14.83 22.12
N SER A 22 -11.99 -14.09 21.65
CA SER A 22 -10.72 -13.86 22.35
C SER A 22 -10.42 -12.36 22.40
N GLY A 23 -10.56 -11.76 23.58
CA GLY A 23 -10.54 -10.30 23.74
C GLY A 23 -11.63 -9.64 22.89
N ALA A 24 -11.24 -8.68 22.03
CA ALA A 24 -12.14 -8.03 21.08
C ALA A 24 -12.26 -8.77 19.73
N THR A 25 -11.64 -9.94 19.57
CA THR A 25 -11.64 -10.70 18.31
C THR A 25 -12.66 -11.81 18.35
N VAL A 26 -13.56 -11.82 17.37
CA VAL A 26 -14.53 -12.90 17.14
C VAL A 26 -14.02 -13.78 15.99
N ILE A 27 -13.99 -15.08 16.25
CA ILE A 27 -13.70 -16.15 15.30
C ILE A 27 -15.01 -16.90 15.09
N SER A 28 -15.42 -17.14 13.85
CA SER A 28 -16.69 -17.83 13.54
C SER A 28 -16.53 -18.95 12.52
N GLY A 29 -17.54 -19.82 12.41
CA GLY A 29 -17.59 -20.88 11.41
C GLY A 29 -16.40 -21.85 11.50
N ILE A 30 -16.03 -22.23 12.73
CA ILE A 30 -14.85 -23.03 13.00
C ILE A 30 -15.17 -24.48 12.68
N GLY A 31 -14.42 -25.06 11.74
CA GLY A 31 -14.47 -26.47 11.40
C GLY A 31 -13.05 -27.00 11.22
N VAL A 32 -12.59 -27.86 12.12
CA VAL A 32 -11.22 -28.37 12.12
C VAL A 32 -11.22 -29.87 12.36
N ASP A 33 -10.62 -30.62 11.44
CA ASP A 33 -10.32 -32.03 11.61
C ASP A 33 -8.97 -32.17 12.32
N LEU A 34 -8.91 -33.07 13.29
CA LEU A 34 -7.72 -33.40 14.08
C LEU A 34 -7.37 -34.87 13.90
N LYS A 35 -6.09 -35.12 13.68
CA LYS A 35 -5.55 -36.47 13.56
C LYS A 35 -4.29 -36.61 14.40
N ARG A 36 -4.27 -37.62 15.26
CA ARG A 36 -3.06 -37.98 16.01
C ARG A 36 -1.92 -38.38 15.07
N ASP A 37 -0.73 -37.83 15.33
CA ASP A 37 0.53 -38.07 14.63
C ASP A 37 1.66 -38.22 15.66
N GLY A 38 1.67 -39.35 16.38
CA GLY A 38 2.62 -39.58 17.49
C GLY A 38 2.42 -38.60 18.65
N ASP A 39 3.45 -37.79 18.89
CA ASP A 39 3.47 -36.66 19.85
C ASP A 39 2.82 -35.38 19.30
N TRP A 40 2.48 -35.38 18.00
CA TRP A 40 1.84 -34.26 17.31
C TRP A 40 0.35 -34.53 17.13
N THR A 41 -0.39 -33.45 16.95
CA THR A 41 -1.76 -33.46 16.44
C THR A 41 -1.75 -32.76 15.09
N GLY A 42 -1.94 -33.52 14.01
CA GLY A 42 -2.24 -32.97 12.70
C GLY A 42 -3.59 -32.26 12.73
N PHE A 43 -3.70 -31.14 12.02
CA PHE A 43 -4.95 -30.40 11.86
C PHE A 43 -5.15 -30.00 10.39
N SER A 44 -6.41 -29.96 9.97
CA SER A 44 -6.83 -29.35 8.71
C SER A 44 -8.22 -28.76 8.88
N GLY A 45 -8.42 -27.52 8.46
CA GLY A 45 -9.72 -26.89 8.64
C GLY A 45 -9.74 -25.43 8.25
N GLY A 46 -10.83 -24.78 8.63
CA GLY A 46 -11.03 -23.37 8.40
C GLY A 46 -11.84 -22.69 9.49
N ALA A 47 -11.78 -21.37 9.46
CA ALA A 47 -12.54 -20.47 10.31
C ALA A 47 -12.64 -19.10 9.61
N SER A 48 -13.49 -18.22 10.11
CA SER A 48 -13.54 -16.82 9.72
C SER A 48 -13.08 -15.94 10.87
N VAL A 49 -12.20 -14.96 10.62
CA VAL A 49 -11.75 -13.97 11.61
C VAL A 49 -12.02 -12.58 11.06
N LYS A 50 -12.89 -11.80 11.73
CA LYS A 50 -13.33 -10.48 11.23
C LYS A 50 -13.77 -10.52 9.76
N ASP A 51 -14.62 -11.49 9.42
CA ASP A 51 -15.14 -11.76 8.07
C ASP A 51 -14.09 -12.15 7.01
N ILE A 52 -12.89 -12.54 7.45
CA ILE A 52 -11.84 -13.06 6.58
C ILE A 52 -11.86 -14.59 6.69
N PRO A 53 -12.35 -15.32 5.66
CA PRO A 53 -12.26 -16.77 5.63
C PRO A 53 -10.80 -17.22 5.52
N LEU A 54 -10.46 -18.17 6.39
CA LEU A 54 -9.14 -18.75 6.54
C LEU A 54 -9.25 -20.27 6.42
N LYS A 55 -8.28 -20.89 5.75
CA LYS A 55 -8.02 -22.32 5.88
C LYS A 55 -6.57 -22.54 6.23
N ALA A 56 -6.30 -23.59 6.99
CA ALA A 56 -4.95 -23.98 7.33
C ALA A 56 -4.85 -25.49 7.49
N ALA A 57 -3.68 -26.03 7.18
CA ALA A 57 -3.33 -27.40 7.51
C ALA A 57 -1.88 -27.46 8.02
N GLY A 58 -1.66 -28.36 8.97
CA GLY A 58 -0.37 -28.48 9.61
C GLY A 58 -0.41 -29.47 10.77
N ARG A 59 0.52 -29.31 11.70
CA ARG A 59 0.54 -30.08 12.93
C ARG A 59 0.95 -29.23 14.11
N VAL A 60 0.44 -29.58 15.29
CA VAL A 60 0.72 -28.89 16.55
C VAL A 60 1.23 -29.87 17.60
N ARG A 61 2.20 -29.44 18.40
CA ARG A 61 2.71 -30.17 19.56
C ARG A 61 2.77 -29.24 20.75
N ILE A 62 2.36 -29.73 21.91
CA ILE A 62 2.49 -29.04 23.19
C ILE A 62 3.45 -29.84 24.05
N ALA A 63 4.60 -29.24 24.39
CA ALA A 63 5.62 -29.87 25.23
C ALA A 63 6.34 -28.81 26.07
N ASN A 64 6.60 -29.11 27.34
CA ASN A 64 7.37 -28.26 28.25
C ASN A 64 6.89 -26.79 28.32
N GLY A 65 5.57 -26.56 28.26
CA GLY A 65 4.99 -25.21 28.28
C GLY A 65 5.13 -24.42 26.97
N THR A 66 5.61 -25.06 25.90
CA THR A 66 5.72 -24.48 24.55
C THR A 66 4.76 -25.20 23.61
N THR A 67 3.97 -24.42 22.88
CA THR A 67 3.19 -24.91 21.74
C THR A 67 3.97 -24.63 20.46
N THR A 68 4.28 -25.68 19.69
CA THR A 68 4.92 -25.57 18.37
C THR A 68 3.90 -25.94 17.31
N VAL A 69 3.72 -25.06 16.31
CA VAL A 69 2.82 -25.27 15.18
C VAL A 69 3.66 -25.27 13.91
N GLU A 70 3.60 -26.35 13.15
CA GLU A 70 4.16 -26.41 11.80
C GLU A 70 3.02 -26.27 10.80
N LEU A 71 2.97 -25.13 10.12
CA LEU A 71 2.01 -24.85 9.07
C LEU A 71 2.55 -25.39 7.75
N THR A 72 1.84 -26.36 7.18
CA THR A 72 2.14 -26.91 5.85
C THR A 72 1.45 -26.10 4.76
N SER A 73 0.23 -25.63 5.03
CA SER A 73 -0.51 -24.74 4.15
C SER A 73 -1.38 -23.78 4.95
N GLY A 74 -1.71 -22.66 4.33
CA GLY A 74 -2.62 -21.67 4.86
C GLY A 74 -3.09 -20.77 3.73
N GLU A 75 -4.37 -20.43 3.72
CA GLU A 75 -4.94 -19.48 2.78
C GLU A 75 -5.89 -18.54 3.51
N ALA A 76 -5.85 -17.26 3.10
CA ALA A 76 -6.76 -16.23 3.54
C ALA A 76 -7.27 -15.49 2.30
N THR A 77 -8.55 -15.16 2.26
CA THR A 77 -9.10 -14.30 1.20
C THR A 77 -9.74 -13.07 1.82
N MET A 78 -9.19 -11.89 1.54
CA MET A 78 -9.74 -10.62 2.00
C MET A 78 -10.16 -9.78 0.79
N ARG A 79 -11.46 -9.48 0.66
CA ARG A 79 -12.00 -8.64 -0.43
C ARG A 79 -11.49 -9.07 -1.83
N GLY A 80 -11.52 -10.37 -2.11
CA GLY A 80 -11.06 -10.96 -3.38
C GLY A 80 -9.55 -11.17 -3.50
N ILE A 81 -8.76 -10.74 -2.51
CA ILE A 81 -7.31 -10.90 -2.51
C ILE A 81 -6.94 -12.17 -1.77
N LYS A 82 -6.43 -13.17 -2.48
CA LYS A 82 -5.94 -14.41 -1.91
C LYS A 82 -4.49 -14.25 -1.45
N ALA A 83 -4.25 -14.52 -0.16
CA ALA A 83 -2.93 -14.74 0.40
C ALA A 83 -2.78 -16.23 0.71
N ALA A 84 -1.66 -16.85 0.32
CA ALA A 84 -1.40 -18.26 0.59
C ALA A 84 0.01 -18.47 1.10
N ILE A 85 0.20 -19.39 2.05
CA ILE A 85 1.53 -19.79 2.51
C ILE A 85 2.30 -20.41 1.33
N ALA A 86 3.46 -19.86 1.04
CA ALA A 86 4.29 -20.27 -0.09
C ALA A 86 5.20 -21.47 0.24
N GLN A 87 5.52 -21.66 1.51
CA GLN A 87 6.35 -22.76 2.02
C GLN A 87 6.02 -23.04 3.49
N ALA A 88 6.31 -24.26 3.93
CA ALA A 88 6.10 -24.65 5.33
C ALA A 88 6.77 -23.66 6.29
N SER A 89 6.07 -23.35 7.38
CA SER A 89 6.48 -22.31 8.35
C SER A 89 6.21 -22.78 9.77
N THR A 90 7.08 -22.41 10.71
CA THR A 90 6.96 -22.79 12.12
C THR A 90 6.57 -21.58 12.96
N ILE A 91 5.59 -21.78 13.83
CA ILE A 91 5.16 -20.83 14.86
C ILE A 91 5.43 -21.46 16.22
N THR A 92 5.98 -20.68 17.14
CA THR A 92 6.17 -21.10 18.54
C THR A 92 5.39 -20.19 19.47
N ILE A 93 4.73 -20.76 20.46
CA ILE A 93 3.99 -20.02 21.48
C ILE A 93 4.52 -20.47 22.83
N ALA A 94 5.16 -19.56 23.56
CA ALA A 94 5.71 -19.83 24.88
C ALA A 94 5.57 -18.58 25.75
N LYS A 95 5.23 -18.76 27.03
CA LYS A 95 5.13 -17.66 28.02
C LYS A 95 4.28 -16.48 27.54
N GLY A 96 3.19 -16.76 26.81
CA GLY A 96 2.29 -15.73 26.27
C GLY A 96 2.82 -14.95 25.05
N VAL A 97 3.95 -15.36 24.46
CA VAL A 97 4.52 -14.77 23.25
C VAL A 97 4.43 -15.76 22.10
N THR A 98 3.81 -15.33 21.01
CA THR A 98 3.80 -16.02 19.72
C THR A 98 4.96 -15.51 18.88
N SER A 99 5.85 -16.40 18.44
CA SER A 99 6.98 -16.09 17.59
C SER A 99 6.86 -16.80 16.25
N LEU A 100 7.20 -16.08 15.19
CA LEU A 100 7.19 -16.53 13.81
C LEU A 100 8.52 -16.11 13.19
N ASP A 101 9.41 -17.10 12.99
CA ASP A 101 10.77 -16.83 12.50
C ASP A 101 10.76 -16.41 11.04
N ARG A 102 9.91 -17.04 10.23
CA ARG A 102 9.71 -16.72 8.81
C ARG A 102 8.40 -17.34 8.32
N LEU A 103 7.52 -16.48 7.82
CA LEU A 103 6.34 -16.85 7.03
C LEU A 103 6.48 -16.23 5.65
N VAL A 104 6.31 -17.03 4.61
CA VAL A 104 6.30 -16.53 3.23
C VAL A 104 4.89 -16.67 2.69
N LEU A 105 4.33 -15.56 2.23
CA LEU A 105 2.99 -15.50 1.65
C LEU A 105 3.10 -15.15 0.17
N ASN A 106 2.42 -15.92 -0.67
CA ASN A 106 2.13 -15.56 -2.05
C ASN A 106 0.94 -14.60 -2.06
N LEU A 107 1.11 -13.46 -2.75
CA LEU A 107 0.15 -12.36 -2.85
C LEU A 107 -0.05 -12.01 -4.32
N GLY A 108 -0.94 -12.73 -5.02
CA GLY A 108 -1.33 -12.43 -6.41
C GLY A 108 -0.19 -12.44 -7.45
N GLY A 109 0.93 -13.10 -7.18
CA GLY A 109 2.14 -13.11 -8.04
C GLY A 109 3.35 -12.42 -7.42
N GLY A 110 3.16 -11.65 -6.35
CA GLY A 110 4.22 -11.18 -5.47
C GLY A 110 4.38 -12.03 -4.21
N THR A 111 5.33 -11.68 -3.37
CA THR A 111 5.57 -12.35 -2.09
C THR A 111 5.66 -11.37 -0.92
N ALA A 112 5.15 -11.76 0.24
CA ALA A 112 5.46 -11.13 1.51
C ALA A 112 6.23 -12.10 2.40
N THR A 113 7.40 -11.70 2.90
CA THR A 113 8.12 -12.42 3.95
C THR A 113 7.89 -11.71 5.27
N VAL A 114 7.36 -12.43 6.26
CA VAL A 114 7.00 -11.89 7.58
C VAL A 114 7.81 -12.59 8.67
N THR A 115 8.34 -11.79 9.59
CA THR A 115 8.84 -12.24 10.89
C THR A 115 8.03 -11.53 11.97
N ALA A 116 7.73 -12.21 13.08
CA ALA A 116 6.90 -11.62 14.12
C ALA A 116 7.21 -12.15 15.53
N LYS A 117 7.10 -11.27 16.50
CA LYS A 117 6.87 -11.57 17.92
C LYS A 117 5.62 -10.83 18.35
N ALA A 118 4.65 -11.54 18.91
CA ALA A 118 3.39 -11.00 19.37
C ALA A 118 3.08 -11.49 20.79
N GLY A 119 3.06 -10.57 21.74
CA GLY A 119 2.68 -10.79 23.13
C GLY A 119 2.06 -9.52 23.71
N GLN A 120 2.60 -9.03 24.84
CA GLN A 120 2.23 -7.71 25.39
C GLN A 120 2.56 -6.56 24.41
N ALA A 121 3.62 -6.74 23.62
CA ALA A 121 3.97 -5.87 22.53
C ALA A 121 4.06 -6.67 21.22
N LEU A 122 3.81 -5.97 20.13
CA LEU A 122 4.03 -6.41 18.77
C LEU A 122 5.44 -6.01 18.34
N ASP A 123 6.10 -6.89 17.60
CA ASP A 123 7.28 -6.62 16.78
C ASP A 123 7.16 -7.48 15.51
N LEU A 124 6.61 -6.90 14.45
CA LEU A 124 6.43 -7.56 13.16
C LEU A 124 7.24 -6.83 12.11
N ASN A 125 7.92 -7.59 11.27
CA ASN A 125 8.62 -7.08 10.10
C ASN A 125 8.10 -7.83 8.88
N ALA A 126 7.66 -7.08 7.87
CA ALA A 126 7.22 -7.64 6.61
C ALA A 126 8.03 -7.01 5.47
N THR A 127 8.54 -7.85 4.57
CA THR A 127 9.17 -7.43 3.32
C THR A 127 8.28 -7.85 2.16
N LEU A 128 7.86 -6.88 1.36
CA LEU A 128 7.04 -7.06 0.18
C LEU A 128 7.94 -7.05 -1.06
N ALA A 129 7.79 -8.04 -1.91
CA ALA A 129 8.49 -8.13 -3.19
C ALA A 129 7.47 -8.32 -4.31
N ARG A 130 7.43 -7.35 -5.23
CA ARG A 130 6.58 -7.35 -6.45
C ARG A 130 5.12 -7.69 -6.18
N VAL A 131 4.56 -7.16 -5.11
CA VAL A 131 3.14 -7.35 -4.79
C VAL A 131 2.31 -6.53 -5.78
N PRO A 132 1.39 -7.13 -6.56
CA PRO A 132 0.60 -6.38 -7.53
C PRO A 132 -0.20 -5.27 -6.86
N ILE A 133 -0.12 -4.06 -7.40
CA ILE A 133 -0.91 -2.93 -6.87
C ILE A 133 -2.39 -3.05 -7.28
N SER A 134 -2.73 -3.93 -8.22
CA SER A 134 -4.11 -4.22 -8.61
C SER A 134 -4.99 -4.69 -7.44
N ILE A 135 -4.37 -5.19 -6.38
CA ILE A 135 -4.99 -5.44 -5.07
C ILE A 135 -5.72 -4.18 -4.54
N ALA A 136 -5.20 -2.98 -4.79
CA ALA A 136 -5.82 -1.71 -4.40
C ALA A 136 -7.14 -1.43 -5.14
N ASN A 137 -7.37 -2.03 -6.31
CA ASN A 137 -8.58 -1.79 -7.11
C ASN A 137 -9.85 -2.31 -6.43
N SER A 138 -9.75 -3.27 -5.50
CA SER A 138 -10.88 -3.72 -4.69
C SER A 138 -11.29 -2.70 -3.60
N PHE A 139 -10.44 -1.70 -3.34
CA PHE A 139 -10.69 -0.62 -2.38
C PHE A 139 -11.06 0.71 -3.05
N SER A 140 -10.70 0.90 -4.32
CA SER A 140 -10.97 2.12 -5.07
C SER A 140 -11.44 1.80 -6.49
N PRO A 141 -12.76 1.79 -6.73
CA PRO A 141 -13.31 1.63 -8.07
C PRO A 141 -12.77 2.71 -9.03
N GLY A 142 -12.38 2.29 -10.24
CA GLY A 142 -11.83 3.19 -11.26
C GLY A 142 -10.35 3.56 -11.07
N LEU A 143 -9.67 3.10 -10.01
CA LEU A 143 -8.23 3.32 -9.84
C LEU A 143 -7.42 2.67 -10.95
N ASP A 144 -7.77 1.44 -11.33
CA ASP A 144 -7.08 0.65 -12.36
C ASP A 144 -5.55 0.67 -12.19
N ALA A 145 -5.13 0.45 -10.94
CA ALA A 145 -3.72 0.43 -10.58
C ALA A 145 -3.04 -0.79 -11.24
N ALA A 146 -1.91 -0.53 -11.90
CA ALA A 146 -1.13 -1.51 -12.63
C ALA A 146 0.32 -1.55 -12.11
N ASP A 147 1.01 -2.64 -12.47
CA ASP A 147 2.33 -3.05 -11.97
C ASP A 147 2.33 -3.52 -10.52
N SER A 148 3.48 -3.43 -9.86
CA SER A 148 3.73 -4.04 -8.55
C SER A 148 4.46 -3.09 -7.63
N ILE A 149 4.36 -3.33 -6.32
CA ILE A 149 5.06 -2.58 -5.29
C ILE A 149 6.02 -3.49 -4.54
N SER A 150 7.14 -2.91 -4.12
CA SER A 150 8.07 -3.55 -3.19
C SER A 150 8.34 -2.59 -2.04
N GLY A 151 8.67 -3.13 -0.88
CA GLY A 151 8.84 -2.31 0.30
C GLY A 151 8.94 -3.11 1.59
N THR A 152 9.00 -2.40 2.70
CA THR A 152 9.03 -2.96 4.04
C THR A 152 7.98 -2.32 4.92
N VAL A 153 7.48 -3.09 5.88
CA VAL A 153 6.56 -2.65 6.91
C VAL A 153 7.07 -3.17 8.25
N LYS A 154 7.07 -2.30 9.26
CA LYS A 154 7.37 -2.65 10.65
C LYS A 154 6.19 -2.27 11.52
N VAL A 155 5.73 -3.18 12.36
CA VAL A 155 4.65 -2.95 13.32
C VAL A 155 5.18 -3.16 14.72
N THR A 156 4.99 -2.19 15.60
CA THR A 156 5.48 -2.20 16.98
C THR A 156 4.43 -1.73 17.98
N GLY A 157 4.67 -1.94 19.28
CA GLY A 157 3.85 -1.38 20.35
C GLY A 157 2.70 -2.29 20.78
N ALA A 158 1.77 -1.77 21.59
CA ALA A 158 0.70 -2.58 22.16
C ALA A 158 -0.31 -3.03 21.07
N PRO A 159 -0.84 -4.27 21.11
CA PRO A 159 -1.84 -4.73 20.14
C PRO A 159 -3.08 -3.84 20.02
N ALA A 160 -3.48 -3.16 21.10
CA ALA A 160 -4.62 -2.25 21.11
C ALA A 160 -4.32 -0.89 20.44
N ASN A 161 -3.05 -0.51 20.29
CA ASN A 161 -2.63 0.73 19.67
C ASN A 161 -1.23 0.56 19.02
N PRO A 162 -1.16 -0.16 17.88
CA PRO A 162 0.11 -0.40 17.22
C PRO A 162 0.64 0.86 16.52
N ALA A 163 1.96 0.97 16.44
CA ALA A 163 2.66 1.91 15.59
C ALA A 163 3.21 1.18 14.36
N VAL A 164 2.91 1.69 13.17
CA VAL A 164 3.35 1.14 11.89
C VAL A 164 4.37 2.08 11.27
N ALA A 165 5.47 1.56 10.76
CA ALA A 165 6.40 2.26 9.89
C ALA A 165 6.46 1.53 8.55
N PHE A 166 6.57 2.26 7.45
CA PHE A 166 6.68 1.66 6.13
C PHE A 166 7.71 2.39 5.27
N LYS A 167 8.24 1.65 4.30
CA LYS A 167 9.03 2.18 3.18
C LYS A 167 8.62 1.45 1.92
N ILE A 168 8.34 2.18 0.86
CA ILE A 168 7.95 1.67 -0.45
C ILE A 168 8.93 2.26 -1.46
N ASP A 169 9.35 1.43 -2.40
CA ASP A 169 10.11 1.85 -3.57
C ASP A 169 9.67 1.00 -4.75
N THR A 170 9.14 1.65 -5.77
CA THR A 170 8.60 0.99 -6.94
C THR A 170 8.79 1.84 -8.20
N GLN A 171 8.79 1.15 -9.33
CA GLN A 171 8.94 1.72 -10.66
C GLN A 171 7.83 1.19 -11.57
N GLY A 172 7.48 1.98 -12.56
CA GLY A 172 6.50 1.60 -13.58
C GLY A 172 5.04 1.72 -13.14
N VAL A 173 4.73 2.06 -11.88
CA VAL A 173 3.34 2.08 -11.41
C VAL A 173 2.48 3.11 -12.14
N GLN A 174 1.23 2.74 -12.40
CA GLN A 174 0.27 3.59 -13.10
C GLN A 174 -1.14 3.40 -12.57
N THR A 175 -1.96 4.44 -12.70
CA THR A 175 -3.41 4.39 -12.47
C THR A 175 -4.15 4.87 -13.73
N SER A 176 -5.47 4.71 -13.78
CA SER A 176 -6.27 5.26 -14.88
C SER A 176 -6.09 6.77 -15.00
N GLN A 177 -5.96 7.47 -13.86
CA GLN A 177 -5.79 8.93 -13.81
C GLN A 177 -4.42 9.36 -14.34
N THR A 178 -3.33 8.68 -13.96
CA THR A 178 -2.00 9.03 -14.47
C THR A 178 -1.86 8.71 -15.95
N ARG A 179 -2.39 7.57 -16.40
CA ARG A 179 -2.46 7.22 -17.83
C ARG A 179 -3.30 8.21 -18.63
N GLY A 180 -4.49 8.56 -18.11
CA GLY A 180 -5.39 9.53 -18.72
C GLY A 180 -4.80 10.94 -18.80
N ALA A 181 -4.01 11.33 -17.81
CA ALA A 181 -3.24 12.58 -17.81
C ALA A 181 -1.99 12.53 -18.72
N GLY A 182 -1.72 11.41 -19.39
CA GLY A 182 -0.62 11.28 -20.35
C GLY A 182 0.73 10.91 -19.74
N PHE A 183 0.81 10.66 -18.42
CA PHE A 183 2.03 10.20 -17.78
C PHE A 183 2.36 8.75 -18.12
N GLY A 184 3.66 8.46 -18.18
CA GLY A 184 4.18 7.10 -18.36
C GLY A 184 4.13 6.26 -17.08
N GLY A 185 4.91 5.18 -17.04
CA GLY A 185 5.16 4.43 -15.82
C GLY A 185 5.89 5.30 -14.80
N MET A 186 5.38 5.35 -13.57
CA MET A 186 5.87 6.26 -12.54
C MET A 186 6.82 5.51 -11.59
N GLY A 187 7.95 6.12 -11.28
CA GLY A 187 8.75 5.79 -10.10
C GLY A 187 8.13 6.44 -8.88
N VAL A 188 7.87 5.66 -7.83
CA VAL A 188 7.33 6.16 -6.55
C VAL A 188 8.15 5.57 -5.42
N SER A 189 8.74 6.44 -4.60
CA SER A 189 9.30 6.07 -3.31
C SER A 189 8.54 6.81 -2.21
N SER A 190 8.21 6.12 -1.13
CA SER A 190 7.54 6.74 0.01
C SER A 190 7.96 6.07 1.31
N SER A 191 8.03 6.84 2.38
CA SER A 191 8.23 6.32 3.72
C SER A 191 7.40 7.10 4.71
N GLY A 192 6.96 6.45 5.77
CA GLY A 192 6.13 7.09 6.76
C GLY A 192 5.84 6.25 7.98
N THR A 193 5.09 6.84 8.90
CA THR A 193 4.63 6.22 10.12
C THR A 193 3.13 6.44 10.31
N CYS A 194 2.46 5.46 10.90
CA CYS A 194 1.06 5.55 11.29
C CYS A 194 0.94 5.12 12.75
N ALA A 195 0.57 6.05 13.63
CA ALA A 195 0.34 5.79 15.05
C ALA A 195 -0.72 6.77 15.58
N GLY A 196 -1.54 6.33 16.53
CA GLY A 196 -2.56 7.19 17.14
C GLY A 196 -3.52 7.81 16.11
N ASN A 197 -3.91 7.02 15.11
CA ASN A 197 -4.77 7.43 13.99
C ASN A 197 -4.23 8.58 13.13
N ARG A 198 -2.91 8.78 13.11
CA ARG A 198 -2.25 9.78 12.27
C ARG A 198 -1.19 9.11 11.42
N LEU A 199 -1.35 9.24 10.11
CA LEU A 199 -0.34 8.93 9.11
C LEU A 199 0.52 10.17 8.90
N THR A 200 1.84 10.01 8.92
CA THR A 200 2.82 10.99 8.45
C THR A 200 3.68 10.32 7.41
N PHE A 201 3.91 10.95 6.27
CA PHE A 201 4.72 10.36 5.20
C PHE A 201 5.43 11.41 4.37
N ASP A 202 6.51 10.96 3.75
CA ASP A 202 7.21 11.62 2.65
C ASP A 202 7.11 10.73 1.41
N ALA A 203 7.07 11.36 0.24
CA ALA A 203 6.99 10.69 -1.04
C ALA A 203 7.80 11.45 -2.10
N ASN A 204 8.42 10.70 -2.99
CA ASN A 204 9.03 11.20 -4.21
C ASN A 204 8.43 10.43 -5.38
N MET A 205 8.10 11.15 -6.44
CA MET A 205 7.47 10.63 -7.63
C MET A 205 8.20 11.16 -8.86
N SER A 206 8.51 10.27 -9.79
CA SER A 206 9.26 10.58 -11.00
C SER A 206 8.77 9.79 -12.20
N ASP A 207 9.10 10.23 -13.39
CA ASP A 207 8.88 9.47 -14.63
C ASP A 207 10.04 9.64 -15.61
N ALA A 208 10.00 8.94 -16.73
CA ALA A 208 11.01 9.04 -17.78
C ALA A 208 10.98 10.36 -18.56
N ALA A 209 9.88 11.12 -18.49
CA ALA A 209 9.70 12.39 -19.19
C ALA A 209 10.27 13.59 -18.41
N GLY A 210 10.84 13.36 -17.22
CA GLY A 210 11.46 14.39 -16.39
C GLY A 210 10.55 14.94 -15.28
N LEU A 211 9.45 14.25 -14.96
CA LEU A 211 8.71 14.51 -13.74
C LEU A 211 9.61 14.27 -12.53
N GLY A 212 9.57 15.20 -11.59
CA GLY A 212 10.24 15.09 -10.30
C GLY A 212 9.45 15.84 -9.25
N LEU A 213 8.46 15.17 -8.68
CA LEU A 213 7.59 15.72 -7.63
C LEU A 213 7.97 15.12 -6.28
N LYS A 214 8.23 15.97 -5.30
CA LYS A 214 8.42 15.60 -3.91
C LYS A 214 7.22 16.06 -3.11
N GLY A 215 6.92 15.38 -2.03
CA GLY A 215 5.88 15.83 -1.13
C GLY A 215 5.72 14.94 0.07
N GLY A 216 4.68 15.22 0.82
CA GLY A 216 4.43 14.55 2.08
C GLY A 216 3.57 15.40 2.98
N GLY A 217 3.36 14.91 4.19
CA GLY A 217 2.58 15.58 5.21
C GLY A 217 1.84 14.58 6.06
N THR A 218 0.66 14.98 6.56
CA THR A 218 -0.10 14.16 7.49
C THR A 218 -1.53 13.94 7.05
N MET A 219 -2.08 12.79 7.45
CA MET A 219 -3.47 12.42 7.24
C MET A 219 -4.03 11.78 8.51
N MET A 220 -5.19 12.24 8.96
CA MET A 220 -5.92 11.55 10.03
C MET A 220 -6.63 10.33 9.45
N THR A 221 -6.47 9.16 10.06
CA THR A 221 -6.97 7.87 9.53
C THR A 221 -8.27 7.41 10.18
N SER A 222 -8.70 8.03 11.27
CA SER A 222 -9.97 7.75 11.94
C SER A 222 -11.08 8.70 11.49
N GLY A 223 -12.31 8.19 11.36
CA GLY A 223 -13.45 8.98 10.93
C GLY A 223 -13.34 9.38 9.45
N ALA A 224 -13.74 10.62 9.13
CA ALA A 224 -13.54 11.19 7.80
C ALA A 224 -12.09 11.68 7.67
N PRO A 225 -11.25 11.08 6.79
CA PRO A 225 -9.85 11.45 6.70
C PRO A 225 -9.67 12.92 6.30
N THR A 226 -8.75 13.61 6.98
CA THR A 226 -8.37 14.99 6.65
C THR A 226 -6.92 15.03 6.21
N LEU A 227 -6.63 15.87 5.22
CA LEU A 227 -5.34 15.99 4.55
C LEU A 227 -4.61 17.26 4.99
N ASP A 228 -3.32 17.14 5.25
CA ASP A 228 -2.36 18.23 5.35
C ASP A 228 -1.10 17.87 4.57
N LEU A 229 -1.09 18.16 3.26
CA LEU A 229 -0.06 17.69 2.34
C LEU A 229 0.61 18.83 1.57
N ASN A 230 1.94 18.79 1.44
CA ASN A 230 2.70 19.72 0.61
C ASN A 230 3.37 18.95 -0.52
N PHE A 231 3.30 19.47 -1.74
CA PHE A 231 3.95 18.90 -2.91
C PHE A 231 4.71 19.99 -3.66
N PHE A 232 5.93 19.69 -4.07
CA PHE A 232 6.75 20.62 -4.83
C PHE A 232 7.68 19.89 -5.78
N GLY A 233 8.05 20.54 -6.88
CA GLY A 233 9.01 19.99 -7.82
C GLY A 233 8.71 20.34 -9.26
N LYS A 234 9.34 19.59 -10.18
CA LYS A 234 9.28 19.86 -11.61
C LYS A 234 8.26 18.95 -12.28
N VAL A 235 7.43 19.53 -13.14
CA VAL A 235 6.42 18.84 -13.93
C VAL A 235 6.61 19.20 -15.41
N PRO A 236 6.92 18.22 -16.29
CA PRO A 236 7.11 18.48 -17.71
C PRO A 236 5.77 18.73 -18.41
N PHE A 237 5.68 19.69 -19.32
CA PHE A 237 4.44 19.90 -20.10
C PHE A 237 4.11 18.75 -21.07
N ALA A 238 5.00 17.76 -21.18
CA ALA A 238 4.77 16.54 -21.94
C ALA A 238 3.44 15.84 -21.61
N PHE A 239 2.94 15.94 -20.37
CA PHE A 239 1.66 15.35 -19.98
C PHE A 239 0.46 16.01 -20.70
N LEU A 240 0.57 17.29 -21.08
CA LEU A 240 -0.48 18.05 -21.77
C LEU A 240 -0.51 17.79 -23.28
N THR A 241 0.50 17.12 -23.83
CA THR A 241 0.70 16.99 -25.28
C THR A 241 -0.52 16.42 -25.99
N ARG A 242 -1.16 15.38 -25.46
CA ARG A 242 -2.34 14.77 -26.09
C ARG A 242 -3.51 15.73 -26.18
N THR A 243 -3.80 16.44 -25.08
CA THR A 243 -4.90 17.40 -25.00
C THR A 243 -4.66 18.60 -25.91
N LEU A 244 -3.42 19.11 -25.96
CA LEU A 244 -3.05 20.25 -26.77
C LEU A 244 -2.94 19.90 -28.26
N ALA A 245 -2.44 18.71 -28.60
CA ALA A 245 -2.32 18.24 -29.98
C ALA A 245 -3.69 18.12 -30.66
N ALA A 246 -4.73 17.73 -29.93
CA ALA A 246 -6.11 17.74 -30.45
C ALA A 246 -6.57 19.13 -30.91
N GLN A 247 -5.96 20.19 -30.37
CA GLN A 247 -6.20 21.59 -30.72
C GLN A 247 -5.18 22.15 -31.72
N GLY A 248 -4.24 21.34 -32.22
CA GLY A 248 -3.15 21.79 -33.09
C GLY A 248 -2.05 22.55 -32.34
N LEU A 249 -2.01 22.45 -31.01
CA LEU A 249 -1.04 23.13 -30.15
C LEU A 249 0.06 22.17 -29.68
N SER A 250 1.29 22.68 -29.56
CA SER A 250 2.41 21.96 -28.94
C SER A 250 3.07 22.84 -27.89
N LEU A 251 3.07 22.38 -26.64
CA LEU A 251 3.73 23.05 -25.53
C LEU A 251 4.91 22.20 -25.03
N SER A 252 6.10 22.78 -25.04
CA SER A 252 7.32 22.17 -24.53
C SER A 252 7.92 22.97 -23.38
N GLY A 253 8.60 22.28 -22.47
CA GLY A 253 9.20 22.86 -21.26
C GLY A 253 8.71 22.19 -19.99
N THR A 254 9.02 22.80 -18.85
CA THR A 254 8.65 22.31 -17.52
C THR A 254 8.06 23.44 -16.68
N ALA A 255 7.26 23.09 -15.68
CA ALA A 255 6.84 23.99 -14.63
C ALA A 255 7.36 23.54 -13.26
N ASP A 256 7.77 24.49 -12.45
CA ASP A 256 7.98 24.31 -11.01
C ASP A 256 6.64 24.51 -10.31
N VAL A 257 6.21 23.48 -9.57
CA VAL A 257 4.98 23.50 -8.78
C VAL A 257 5.32 23.58 -7.30
N ASN A 258 4.50 24.31 -6.55
CA ASN A 258 4.49 24.30 -5.09
C ASN A 258 3.03 24.37 -4.64
N LEU A 259 2.51 23.25 -4.16
CA LEU A 259 1.10 23.00 -3.92
C LEU A 259 0.88 22.56 -2.47
N LYS A 260 -0.24 23.00 -1.91
CA LYS A 260 -0.78 22.56 -0.63
C LYS A 260 -2.16 21.96 -0.86
N VAL A 261 -2.38 20.77 -0.33
CA VAL A 261 -3.67 20.08 -0.33
C VAL A 261 -4.15 19.99 1.11
N ARG A 262 -5.31 20.58 1.41
CA ARG A 262 -5.87 20.67 2.77
C ARG A 262 -7.34 20.28 2.81
N GLY A 263 -7.82 19.83 3.97
CA GLY A 263 -9.24 19.57 4.22
C GLY A 263 -9.64 18.09 4.08
N PRO A 264 -10.95 17.77 4.01
CA PRO A 264 -11.42 16.39 3.90
C PRO A 264 -10.90 15.68 2.65
N ALA A 265 -10.55 14.40 2.76
CA ALA A 265 -10.07 13.61 1.62
C ALA A 265 -11.10 13.47 0.49
N THR A 266 -12.39 13.64 0.79
CA THR A 266 -13.48 13.63 -0.18
C THR A 266 -13.66 14.97 -0.91
N SER A 267 -13.18 16.07 -0.33
CA SER A 267 -13.32 17.43 -0.88
C SER A 267 -12.10 18.28 -0.53
N PRO A 268 -10.91 17.93 -1.03
CA PRO A 268 -9.70 18.66 -0.70
C PRO A 268 -9.66 20.03 -1.37
N VAL A 269 -9.12 21.02 -0.66
CA VAL A 269 -8.81 22.34 -1.20
C VAL A 269 -7.34 22.36 -1.63
N ILE A 270 -7.11 22.68 -2.90
CA ILE A 270 -5.77 22.81 -3.49
C ILE A 270 -5.42 24.29 -3.60
N THR A 271 -4.25 24.66 -3.11
CA THR A 271 -3.70 26.02 -3.21
C THR A 271 -2.22 25.95 -3.58
N GLY A 272 -1.66 27.02 -4.15
CA GLY A 272 -0.24 27.07 -4.42
C GLY A 272 0.15 27.94 -5.61
N THR A 273 1.31 27.65 -6.17
CA THR A 273 1.86 28.37 -7.32
C THR A 273 2.41 27.40 -8.36
N VAL A 274 2.24 27.77 -9.63
CA VAL A 274 2.86 27.13 -10.78
C VAL A 274 3.68 28.19 -11.50
N ARG A 275 4.98 27.92 -11.69
CA ARG A 275 5.89 28.81 -12.40
C ARG A 275 6.54 28.09 -13.54
N THR A 276 6.75 28.77 -14.65
CA THR A 276 7.56 28.27 -15.77
C THR A 276 8.43 29.37 -16.29
N SER A 277 9.57 29.00 -16.87
CA SER A 277 10.54 29.87 -17.51
C SER A 277 11.15 29.13 -18.68
N GLY A 278 11.25 29.78 -19.85
CA GLY A 278 11.84 29.19 -21.05
C GLY A 278 10.95 28.18 -21.77
N ALA A 279 9.64 28.14 -21.49
CA ALA A 279 8.73 27.25 -22.21
C ALA A 279 8.43 27.77 -23.63
N ARG A 280 7.99 26.87 -24.51
CA ARG A 280 7.67 27.20 -25.91
C ARG A 280 6.31 26.62 -26.29
N LEU A 281 5.44 27.46 -26.83
CA LEU A 281 4.15 27.08 -27.39
C LEU A 281 4.17 27.28 -28.90
N ILE A 282 3.68 26.31 -29.66
CA ILE A 282 3.52 26.40 -31.11
C ILE A 282 2.04 26.15 -31.43
N ASP A 283 1.46 26.98 -32.26
CA ASP A 283 0.18 26.73 -32.91
C ASP A 283 0.42 26.32 -34.37
N ALA A 284 0.25 25.03 -34.65
CA ALA A 284 0.50 24.46 -35.96
C ALA A 284 -0.48 24.98 -37.03
N ARG A 285 -1.66 25.48 -36.64
CA ARG A 285 -2.68 25.96 -37.57
C ARG A 285 -2.34 27.33 -38.12
N SER A 286 -1.77 28.19 -37.28
CA SER A 286 -1.38 29.55 -37.64
C SER A 286 0.11 29.68 -37.99
N GLY A 287 0.93 28.69 -37.65
CA GLY A 287 2.39 28.76 -37.79
C GLY A 287 3.06 29.74 -36.81
N LEU A 288 2.34 30.13 -35.76
CA LEU A 288 2.81 31.01 -34.70
C LEU A 288 3.56 30.21 -33.64
N ALA A 289 4.64 30.80 -33.11
CA ALA A 289 5.31 30.28 -31.93
C ALA A 289 5.50 31.38 -30.88
N ILE A 290 5.33 31.02 -29.62
CA ILE A 290 5.67 31.86 -28.47
C ILE A 290 6.85 31.18 -27.77
N ASN A 291 8.00 31.84 -27.79
CA ASN A 291 9.24 31.37 -27.19
C ASN A 291 9.49 32.05 -25.84
N ASP A 292 10.39 31.48 -25.05
CA ASP A 292 10.82 32.03 -23.74
C ASP A 292 9.67 32.35 -22.79
N ILE A 293 8.62 31.52 -22.82
CA ILE A 293 7.43 31.72 -22.00
C ILE A 293 7.85 31.69 -20.53
N THR A 294 7.55 32.79 -19.86
CA THR A 294 7.65 32.90 -18.41
C THR A 294 6.28 33.18 -17.84
N ALA A 295 5.80 32.32 -16.93
CA ALA A 295 4.50 32.48 -16.29
C ALA A 295 4.58 32.29 -14.78
N ASP A 296 3.78 33.06 -14.05
CA ASP A 296 3.47 32.87 -12.64
C ASP A 296 1.95 32.76 -12.49
N VAL A 297 1.51 31.61 -12.01
CA VAL A 297 0.10 31.28 -11.81
C VAL A 297 -0.12 30.93 -10.34
N ALA A 298 -1.06 31.61 -9.69
CA ALA A 298 -1.54 31.26 -8.37
C ALA A 298 -2.78 30.37 -8.47
N ILE A 299 -2.84 29.32 -7.67
CA ILE A 299 -4.00 28.43 -7.53
C ILE A 299 -4.60 28.65 -6.15
N GLY A 300 -5.91 28.87 -6.09
CA GLY A 300 -6.63 28.98 -4.83
C GLY A 300 -8.11 29.33 -5.03
N GLY A 301 -8.96 28.98 -4.06
CA GLY A 301 -10.40 29.26 -4.14
C GLY A 301 -11.09 28.61 -5.33
N GLY A 302 -10.58 27.47 -5.82
CA GLY A 302 -11.11 26.78 -7.00
C GLY A 302 -10.76 27.44 -8.34
N VAL A 303 -9.94 28.50 -8.35
CA VAL A 303 -9.53 29.22 -9.56
C VAL A 303 -8.01 29.24 -9.72
N ALA A 304 -7.56 29.35 -10.99
CA ALA A 304 -6.18 29.62 -11.34
C ALA A 304 -6.07 31.05 -11.85
N ARG A 305 -5.30 31.90 -11.16
CA ARG A 305 -5.06 33.30 -11.50
C ARG A 305 -3.67 33.44 -12.11
N ILE A 306 -3.60 33.95 -13.33
CA ILE A 306 -2.32 34.31 -13.96
C ILE A 306 -1.90 35.68 -13.40
N ASN A 307 -0.80 35.70 -12.65
CA ASN A 307 -0.22 36.94 -12.12
C ASN A 307 0.72 37.58 -13.14
N ARG A 308 1.42 36.75 -13.91
CA ARG A 308 2.34 37.19 -14.96
C ARG A 308 2.39 36.16 -16.08
N LEU A 309 2.40 36.64 -17.32
CA LEU A 309 2.66 35.83 -18.50
C LEU A 309 3.41 36.71 -19.52
N THR A 310 4.61 36.28 -19.90
CA THR A 310 5.44 36.94 -20.90
C THR A 310 5.99 35.90 -21.87
N GLY A 311 6.26 36.29 -23.11
CA GLY A 311 6.88 35.44 -24.12
C GLY A 311 7.14 36.22 -25.41
N ASN A 312 8.01 35.66 -26.26
CA ASN A 312 8.43 36.27 -27.52
C ASN A 312 7.68 35.62 -28.68
N LEU A 313 6.83 36.39 -29.36
CA LEU A 313 6.09 35.90 -30.54
C LEU A 313 7.01 35.85 -31.76
N SER A 314 7.02 34.73 -32.46
CA SER A 314 7.67 34.57 -33.76
C SER A 314 6.72 33.99 -34.79
N THR A 315 6.92 34.37 -36.06
CA THR A 315 6.18 33.86 -37.22
C THR A 315 7.15 33.06 -38.07
N ARG A 316 6.78 31.83 -38.47
CA ARG A 316 7.67 30.76 -38.98
C ARG A 316 8.54 30.17 -37.86
N GLY A 317 8.22 28.91 -37.52
CA GLY A 317 8.75 28.20 -36.34
C GLY A 317 10.18 27.70 -36.46
#